data_AF-A0A2D4GIR8-F1
#
_entry.id   AF-A0A2D4GIR8-F1
#
_cell.length_a   1.000
_cell.length_b   1.000
_cell.length_c   1.000
_cell.angle_alpha   90.00
_cell.angle_beta   90.00
_cell.angle_gamma   90.00
#
_symmetry.space_group_name_H-M   'P 1'
#
loop_
_entity.id
_entity.type
_entity.pdbx_description
1 polymer ?
#
loop_
_entity_poly.entity_id
_entity_poly.type
_entity_poly.pdbx_seq_one_letter_code
_entity_poly.pdbx_strand_id
1 'polypeptide(L)'
;MAKGTEETERLLKRIQELEETVQRLEGRLLENRKGPGEGNGVPASGKGKKRPQRPFNFSAYGQRHVALKIAYLGWEYQGFASQENTNNTIEEKLFEALGKTRLVINRQTSNYHRCGRTDKGVSAFGQHGSGISSSFI
;
A
#
# COMPACT_ATOMS: atom_id res chain seq x y z
N MET A 1 16.01 46.67 10.48
CA MET A 1 14.69 46.01 10.36
C MET A 1 14.33 45.58 8.93
N ALA A 2 15.10 45.91 7.88
CA ALA A 2 14.73 45.65 6.48
C ALA A 2 14.99 44.22 5.94
N LYS A 3 15.77 43.37 6.62
CA LYS A 3 16.09 42.02 6.11
C LYS A 3 14.95 41.01 6.22
N GLY A 4 14.01 41.22 7.14
CA GLY A 4 12.88 40.30 7.35
C GLY A 4 11.83 40.38 6.24
N THR A 5 11.66 41.57 5.64
CA THR A 5 10.65 41.81 4.62
C THR A 5 11.03 41.20 3.27
N GLU A 6 12.32 41.26 2.89
CA GLU A 6 12.82 40.65 1.65
C GLU A 6 12.69 39.12 1.65
N GLU A 7 12.99 38.48 2.79
CA GLU A 7 12.82 37.03 2.94
C GLU A 7 11.33 36.64 2.91
N THR A 8 10.44 37.43 3.52
CA THR A 8 9.00 37.15 3.43
C THR A 8 8.47 37.28 2.01
N GLU A 9 8.92 38.27 1.24
CA GLU A 9 8.53 38.42 -0.17
C GLU A 9 9.06 37.25 -1.02
N ARG A 10 10.29 36.82 -0.79
CA ARG A 10 10.87 35.65 -1.45
C ARG A 10 10.12 34.36 -1.14
N LEU A 11 9.73 34.17 0.12
CA LEU A 11 8.95 33.01 0.57
C LEU A 11 7.55 33.01 -0.03
N LEU A 12 6.87 34.17 -0.04
CA LEU A 12 5.55 34.31 -0.66
C LEU A 12 5.59 33.99 -2.15
N LYS A 13 6.59 34.50 -2.87
CA LYS A 13 6.81 34.18 -4.28
C LYS A 13 7.02 32.68 -4.50
N ARG A 14 7.79 32.04 -3.61
CA ARG A 14 8.06 30.59 -3.70
C ARG A 14 6.81 29.75 -3.41
N ILE A 15 5.98 30.15 -2.46
CA ILE A 15 4.71 29.48 -2.15
C ILE A 15 3.78 29.55 -3.37
N GLN A 16 3.65 30.73 -3.99
CA GLN A 16 2.82 30.91 -5.17
C GLN A 16 3.28 30.03 -6.35
N GLU A 17 4.59 29.97 -6.62
CA GLU A 17 5.15 29.07 -7.64
C GLU A 17 4.83 27.60 -7.35
N LEU A 18 4.93 27.17 -6.09
CA LEU A 18 4.67 25.79 -5.69
C LEU A 18 3.19 25.44 -5.84
N GLU A 19 2.29 26.33 -5.44
CA GLU A 19 0.84 26.17 -5.59
C GLU A 19 0.46 26.00 -7.07
N GLU A 20 1.00 26.84 -7.96
CA GLU A 20 0.80 26.72 -9.41
C GLU A 20 1.33 25.39 -9.97
N THR A 21 2.46 24.93 -9.46
CA THR A 21 3.07 23.67 -9.91
C THR A 21 2.22 22.47 -9.52
N VAL A 22 1.70 22.45 -8.29
CA VAL A 22 0.80 21.41 -7.79
C VAL A 22 -0.48 21.37 -8.62
N GLN A 23 -1.11 22.52 -8.84
CA GLN A 23 -2.36 22.60 -9.61
C GLN A 23 -2.19 22.11 -11.06
N ARG A 24 -1.03 22.38 -11.68
CA ARG A 24 -0.68 21.88 -13.02
C ARG A 24 -0.44 20.37 -13.05
N LEU A 25 0.15 19.80 -12.01
CA LEU A 25 0.39 18.36 -11.90
C LEU A 25 -0.92 17.60 -11.69
N GLU A 26 -1.81 18.13 -10.84
CA GLU A 26 -3.15 17.58 -10.64
C GLU A 26 -3.96 17.56 -11.94
N GLY A 27 -3.93 18.65 -12.72
CA GLY A 27 -4.54 18.70 -14.05
C GLY A 27 -4.00 17.62 -15.00
N ARG A 28 -2.68 17.47 -15.10
CA ARG A 28 -2.06 16.42 -15.93
C ARG A 28 -2.40 15.00 -15.50
N LEU A 29 -2.56 14.74 -14.20
CA LEU A 29 -2.99 13.44 -13.69
C LEU A 29 -4.45 13.14 -14.06
N LEU A 30 -5.31 14.15 -14.05
CA LEU A 30 -6.70 14.04 -14.51
C LEU A 30 -6.79 13.80 -16.01
N GLU A 31 -5.95 14.49 -16.80
CA GLU A 31 -5.87 14.32 -18.27
C GLU A 31 -5.30 12.96 -18.68
N ASN A 32 -4.22 12.49 -18.02
CA ASN A 32 -3.66 11.16 -18.27
C ASN A 32 -4.63 10.01 -17.91
N ARG A 33 -5.60 10.26 -17.03
CA ARG A 33 -6.70 9.32 -16.76
C ARG A 33 -7.78 9.30 -17.84
N LYS A 34 -7.80 10.26 -18.77
CA LYS A 34 -8.89 10.50 -19.72
C LYS A 34 -8.45 10.42 -21.21
N GLY A 35 -7.31 9.79 -21.49
CA GLY A 35 -6.90 9.45 -22.87
C GLY A 35 -7.75 8.32 -23.50
N PRO A 36 -7.84 8.23 -24.85
CA PRO A 36 -8.81 7.38 -25.56
C PRO A 36 -8.33 5.94 -25.83
N GLY A 37 -9.22 4.96 -25.65
CA GLY A 37 -9.22 3.62 -26.28
C GLY A 37 -8.28 2.56 -25.67
N GLU A 38 -8.77 1.63 -24.85
CA GLU A 38 -9.29 0.29 -25.21
C GLU A 38 -8.21 -0.77 -25.55
N GLY A 39 -8.13 -1.80 -24.70
CA GLY A 39 -7.22 -2.93 -24.91
C GLY A 39 -7.15 -4.04 -23.84
N ASN A 40 -8.08 -4.13 -22.89
CA ASN A 40 -8.54 -5.43 -22.35
C ASN A 40 -9.80 -5.24 -21.49
N GLY A 41 -10.92 -5.06 -22.19
CA GLY A 41 -12.23 -5.18 -21.60
C GLY A 41 -12.44 -6.62 -21.14
N VAL A 42 -12.43 -6.83 -19.83
CA VAL A 42 -13.15 -7.94 -19.22
C VAL A 42 -14.60 -7.80 -19.69
N PRO A 43 -15.21 -8.77 -20.40
CA PRO A 43 -16.54 -8.59 -20.92
C PRO A 43 -17.51 -8.40 -19.76
N ALA A 44 -18.31 -7.34 -19.83
CA ALA A 44 -19.47 -7.12 -18.99
C ALA A 44 -20.51 -8.22 -19.26
N SER A 45 -20.31 -9.39 -18.66
CA SER A 45 -21.28 -10.49 -18.65
C SER A 45 -22.34 -10.20 -17.58
N GLY A 46 -23.34 -9.41 -17.94
CA GLY A 46 -24.70 -9.47 -17.42
C GLY A 46 -24.93 -9.33 -15.91
N LYS A 47 -26.17 -9.05 -15.52
CA LYS A 47 -26.63 -9.34 -14.15
C LYS A 47 -26.75 -10.86 -13.98
N GLY A 48 -25.63 -11.56 -14.01
CA GLY A 48 -25.56 -12.98 -13.69
C GLY A 48 -25.69 -13.14 -12.17
N LYS A 49 -26.65 -13.95 -11.71
CA LYS A 49 -26.72 -14.40 -10.32
C LYS A 49 -25.29 -14.77 -9.88
N LYS A 50 -24.75 -14.09 -8.85
CA LYS A 50 -23.43 -14.41 -8.29
C LYS A 50 -23.45 -15.90 -7.95
N ARG A 51 -22.85 -16.73 -8.80
CA ARG A 51 -22.67 -18.15 -8.51
C ARG A 51 -21.97 -18.19 -7.15
N PRO A 52 -22.47 -18.93 -6.16
CA PRO A 52 -21.78 -19.04 -4.88
C PRO A 52 -20.36 -19.50 -5.19
N GLN A 53 -19.40 -18.62 -4.94
CA GLN A 53 -17.99 -18.92 -5.15
C GLN A 53 -17.69 -20.10 -4.24
N ARG A 54 -17.31 -21.24 -4.84
CA ARG A 54 -16.92 -22.42 -4.07
C ARG A 54 -15.88 -22.00 -3.03
N PRO A 55 -16.02 -22.42 -1.76
CA PRO A 55 -15.03 -22.13 -0.73
C PRO A 55 -13.66 -22.55 -1.25
N PHE A 56 -12.70 -21.64 -1.24
CA PHE A 56 -11.35 -21.98 -1.65
C PHE A 56 -10.77 -22.94 -0.61
N ASN A 57 -10.46 -24.16 -1.06
CA ASN A 57 -9.93 -25.18 -0.18
C ASN A 57 -8.42 -25.04 -0.12
N PHE A 58 -7.92 -24.51 1.00
CA PHE A 58 -6.50 -24.32 1.25
C PHE A 58 -5.73 -25.64 1.40
N SER A 59 -6.40 -26.73 1.76
CA SER A 59 -5.79 -28.06 1.91
C SER A 59 -5.52 -28.77 0.58
N ALA A 60 -6.08 -28.27 -0.52
CA ALA A 60 -5.87 -28.82 -1.85
C ALA A 60 -4.55 -28.39 -2.50
N TYR A 61 -3.82 -27.45 -1.88
CA TYR A 61 -2.56 -26.94 -2.38
C TYR A 61 -1.44 -27.08 -1.35
N GLY A 62 -0.22 -27.28 -1.84
CA GLY A 62 0.95 -27.50 -0.99
C GLY A 62 1.35 -26.24 -0.23
N GLN A 63 1.60 -26.37 1.07
CA GLN A 63 2.03 -25.26 1.91
C GLN A 63 3.56 -25.22 2.03
N ARG A 64 4.16 -24.03 1.83
CA ARG A 64 5.61 -23.80 1.98
C ARG A 64 5.92 -22.51 2.71
N HIS A 65 7.05 -22.48 3.42
CA HIS A 65 7.56 -21.26 4.06
C HIS A 65 8.27 -20.37 3.04
N VAL A 66 7.99 -19.07 3.07
CA VAL A 66 8.59 -18.08 2.15
C VAL A 66 9.04 -16.83 2.91
N ALA A 67 10.22 -16.31 2.59
CA ALA A 67 10.63 -15.01 3.08
C ALA A 67 10.22 -13.93 2.07
N LEU A 68 9.52 -12.88 2.53
CA LEU A 68 9.17 -11.74 1.68
C LEU A 68 10.07 -10.55 2.00
N LYS A 69 10.69 -9.99 0.96
CA LYS A 69 11.34 -8.68 1.04
C LYS A 69 10.35 -7.63 0.54
N ILE A 70 10.02 -6.68 1.40
CA ILE A 70 9.03 -5.65 1.14
C ILE A 70 9.65 -4.27 1.30
N ALA A 71 9.19 -3.33 0.48
CA ALA A 71 9.49 -1.92 0.58
C ALA A 71 8.18 -1.15 0.72
N TYR A 72 8.17 -0.13 1.54
CA TYR A 72 6.98 0.67 1.78
C TYR A 72 7.34 2.12 2.12
N LEU A 73 6.44 3.04 1.76
CA LEU A 73 6.49 4.44 2.14
C LEU A 73 5.74 4.59 3.47
N GLY A 74 6.42 5.05 4.51
CA GLY A 74 5.88 5.08 5.87
C GLY A 74 5.15 6.35 6.26
N TRP A 75 5.12 7.37 5.40
CA TRP A 75 4.61 8.71 5.73
C TRP A 75 3.20 8.66 6.33
N GLU A 76 2.28 7.94 5.69
CA GLU A 76 0.89 7.85 6.11
C GLU A 76 0.63 6.73 7.14
N TYR A 77 1.63 5.91 7.47
CA TYR A 77 1.45 4.71 8.27
C TYR A 77 2.01 4.87 9.69
N GLN A 78 1.35 4.25 10.66
CA GLN A 78 1.78 4.24 12.07
C GLN A 78 2.87 3.19 12.34
N GLY A 79 3.82 3.06 11.40
CA GLY A 79 4.89 2.08 11.47
C GLY A 79 4.51 0.72 10.88
N PHE A 80 5.43 -0.24 11.03
CA PHE A 80 5.27 -1.56 10.43
C PHE A 80 4.38 -2.47 11.26
N ALA A 81 4.61 -2.55 12.57
CA ALA A 81 3.94 -3.47 13.46
C ALA A 81 2.47 -3.09 13.70
N SER A 82 1.58 -4.08 13.63
CA SER A 82 0.16 -3.97 14.02
C SER A 82 0.05 -3.55 15.47
N GLN A 83 -0.86 -2.62 15.74
CA GLN A 83 -1.16 -2.10 17.07
C GLN A 83 -2.67 -2.22 17.28
N GLU A 84 -3.09 -2.58 18.50
CA GLU A 84 -4.52 -2.73 18.82
C GLU A 84 -5.29 -1.41 18.66
N ASN A 85 -4.60 -0.28 18.81
CA ASN A 85 -5.18 1.06 18.71
C ASN A 85 -5.29 1.58 17.27
N THR A 86 -4.67 0.93 16.27
CA THR A 86 -4.66 1.46 14.90
C THR A 86 -4.48 0.39 13.83
N ASN A 87 -5.42 0.37 12.88
CA ASN A 87 -5.40 -0.53 11.72
C ASN A 87 -4.56 0.02 10.55
N ASN A 88 -4.05 1.25 10.65
CA ASN A 88 -3.26 1.90 9.61
C ASN A 88 -1.76 1.61 9.77
N THR A 89 -1.42 0.32 9.80
CA THR A 89 -0.04 -0.19 9.87
C THR A 89 0.25 -1.02 8.64
N ILE A 90 1.52 -1.13 8.28
CA ILE A 90 1.93 -1.87 7.08
C ILE A 90 1.59 -3.35 7.20
N GLU A 91 1.78 -3.93 8.39
CA GLU A 91 1.51 -5.34 8.63
C GLU A 91 0.02 -5.67 8.47
N GLU A 92 -0.88 -4.83 8.96
CA GLU A 92 -2.33 -5.03 8.79
C GLU A 92 -2.70 -5.05 7.30
N LYS A 93 -2.16 -4.09 6.54
CA LYS A 93 -2.38 -4.01 5.08
C LYS A 93 -1.76 -5.17 4.32
N LEU A 94 -0.61 -5.66 4.78
CA LEU A 94 0.03 -6.84 4.21
C LEU A 94 -0.84 -8.09 4.40
N PHE A 95 -1.35 -8.32 5.61
CA PHE A 95 -2.24 -9.46 5.87
C PHE A 95 -3.58 -9.35 5.14
N GLU A 96 -4.14 -8.14 5.04
CA GLU A 96 -5.33 -7.89 4.25
C GLU A 96 -5.13 -8.28 2.77
N ALA A 97 -3.96 -7.94 2.20
CA ALA A 97 -3.62 -8.32 0.83
C ALA A 97 -3.38 -9.83 0.70
N LEU A 98 -2.63 -10.44 1.61
CA LEU A 98 -2.32 -11.86 1.62
C LEU A 98 -3.58 -12.74 1.74
N GLY A 99 -4.55 -12.31 2.54
CA GLY A 99 -5.86 -12.96 2.66
C GLY A 99 -6.68 -12.85 1.37
N LYS A 100 -6.69 -11.68 0.72
CA LYS A 100 -7.35 -11.47 -0.58
C LYS A 100 -6.73 -12.35 -1.68
N THR A 101 -5.42 -12.51 -1.69
CA THR A 101 -4.70 -13.38 -2.65
C THR A 101 -4.78 -14.87 -2.30
N ARG A 102 -5.46 -15.24 -1.19
CA ARG A 102 -5.57 -16.62 -0.68
C ARG A 102 -4.23 -17.30 -0.41
N LEU A 103 -3.24 -16.49 -0.10
CA LEU A 103 -1.90 -16.95 0.24
C LEU A 103 -1.78 -17.31 1.72
N VAL A 104 -2.61 -16.67 2.56
CA VAL A 104 -2.65 -16.89 4.00
C VAL A 104 -4.11 -16.99 4.45
N ILE A 105 -4.40 -17.97 5.32
CA ILE A 105 -5.75 -18.19 5.89
C ILE A 105 -6.01 -17.21 7.04
N ASN A 106 -5.12 -17.24 8.04
CA ASN A 106 -5.19 -16.42 9.22
C ASN A 106 -3.80 -16.10 9.72
N ARG A 107 -3.65 -14.90 10.30
CA ARG A 107 -2.40 -14.44 10.90
C ARG A 107 -1.88 -15.36 12.00
N GLN A 108 -2.76 -15.96 12.82
CA GLN A 108 -2.32 -16.86 13.89
C GLN A 108 -1.79 -18.19 13.34
N THR A 109 -2.35 -18.68 12.23
CA THR A 109 -1.95 -19.95 11.61
C THR A 109 -0.76 -19.81 10.68
N SER A 110 -0.33 -18.59 10.39
CA SER A 110 0.66 -18.26 9.37
C SER A 110 2.08 -18.14 9.91
N ASN A 111 2.37 -18.62 11.12
CA ASN A 111 3.64 -18.48 11.86
C ASN A 111 4.51 -17.30 11.39
N TYR A 112 3.93 -16.10 11.41
CA TYR A 112 4.57 -14.94 10.80
C TYR A 112 5.65 -14.40 11.75
N HIS A 113 6.88 -14.23 11.25
CA HIS A 113 7.94 -13.53 11.98
C HIS A 113 8.33 -12.25 11.27
N ARG A 114 8.49 -11.18 12.06
CA ARG A 114 8.98 -9.87 11.63
C ARG A 114 10.44 -9.70 12.04
N CYS A 115 11.23 -9.05 11.19
CA CYS A 115 12.66 -8.81 11.47
C CYS A 115 12.96 -7.44 12.08
N GLY A 116 11.95 -6.60 12.22
CA GLY A 116 12.11 -5.29 12.83
C GLY A 116 10.77 -4.63 13.10
N ARG A 117 10.76 -3.74 14.09
CA ARG A 117 9.73 -2.71 14.25
C ARG A 117 10.25 -1.45 13.57
N THR A 118 9.33 -0.62 13.13
CA THR A 118 9.62 0.71 12.57
C THR A 118 8.62 1.68 13.16
N ASP A 119 9.10 2.87 13.50
CA ASP A 119 8.28 3.92 14.07
C ASP A 119 7.35 4.55 13.03
N LYS A 120 6.38 5.33 13.53
CA LYS A 120 5.45 6.10 12.71
C LYS A 120 6.20 7.02 11.76
N GLY A 121 5.77 7.07 10.49
CA GLY A 121 6.38 7.94 9.49
C GLY A 121 7.67 7.39 8.88
N VAL A 122 8.22 6.28 9.41
CA VAL A 122 9.48 5.73 8.91
C VAL A 122 9.24 4.91 7.64
N SER A 123 9.85 5.36 6.55
CA SER A 123 9.88 4.61 5.29
C SER A 123 11.00 3.58 5.30
N ALA A 124 10.75 2.43 4.66
CA ALA A 124 11.75 1.39 4.56
C ALA A 124 11.93 0.92 3.12
N PHE A 125 13.16 1.03 2.64
CA PHE A 125 13.58 0.52 1.35
C PHE A 125 14.35 -0.79 1.56
N GLY A 126 13.65 -1.92 1.46
CA GLY A 126 14.25 -3.23 1.60
C GLY A 126 14.59 -3.62 3.04
N GLN A 127 13.60 -3.60 3.94
CA GLN A 127 13.73 -4.29 5.23
C GLN A 127 14.12 -5.75 4.97
N HIS A 128 15.29 -6.14 5.47
CA HIS A 128 15.86 -7.46 5.24
C HIS A 128 15.07 -8.50 6.04
N GLY A 129 14.30 -9.28 5.30
CA GLY A 129 14.08 -10.68 5.59
C GLY A 129 13.10 -10.99 6.71
N SER A 130 11.94 -10.33 6.78
CA SER A 130 10.80 -10.89 7.53
C SER A 130 10.55 -12.31 7.02
N GLY A 131 11.04 -13.29 7.79
CA GLY A 131 10.73 -14.69 7.60
C GLY A 131 9.26 -14.86 7.94
N ILE A 132 8.39 -14.66 6.96
CA ILE A 132 7.02 -15.08 7.11
C ILE A 132 7.09 -16.61 7.08
N SER A 133 7.17 -17.27 8.23
CA SER A 133 6.97 -18.72 8.25
C SER A 133 5.48 -19.04 8.06
N SER A 134 4.79 -18.32 7.17
CA SER A 134 3.49 -18.76 6.72
C SER A 134 3.68 -19.90 5.76
N SER A 135 2.92 -20.94 6.03
CA SER A 135 2.35 -21.81 5.03
C SER A 135 1.70 -20.98 3.93
N PHE A 136 2.44 -20.72 2.84
CA PHE A 136 1.90 -20.18 1.61
C PHE A 136 1.53 -21.35 0.70
N ILE A 137 0.36 -21.25 0.07
CA ILE A 137 -0.06 -22.09 -1.05
C ILE A 137 0.74 -21.74 -2.31
#